data_AF-A0A178EU41-F1
#
_entry.id   AF-A0A178EU41-F1
#
_cell.length_a   1.000
_cell.length_b   1.000
_cell.length_c   1.000
_cell.angle_alpha   90.00
_cell.angle_beta   90.00
_cell.angle_gamma   90.00
#
_symmetry.space_group_name_H-M   'P 1'
#
loop_
_entity.id
_entity.type
_entity.pdbx_description
1 polymer ?
#
loop_
_entity_poly.entity_id
_entity_poly.type
_entity_poly.pdbx_seq_one_letter_code
_entity_poly.pdbx_strand_id
1 'polypeptide(L)'
;MGPRSASTASPGKRGRPSTKAGTATGTKVSVEVPIPKGAVARETSSFSLESVLHFALLAGSSLLLSTALFSLSVPITKGDLAWTSKRLDSWRDVMVLLAWRVIELAVPWFSGYDAWDALCFIGLVHLPAYSLLLNFYNIRPTTIIAVATFTILSSTIPFSYFRPLGPAHSGSPAVNRAILADGLTTAYITVASTLVYTTFIYLSFVTWLPTHLVTYFNGLPDITAAHAGPKGFVSLFLSLLPAGYGARDLLFVTSASQPPEKKTEPKTTRRRLRSSDSRNEEEEQREESCIASLYKKAWLGLSPASRTLISRSLALALMTLANTFVQLAGTISGVEPKGALGWELGGFSPSGCGFTARLLIGVGLIMSSEVTLSVVDNDLKDVIQNFFEIQSAVHGYLGPETQHELVRKLKSLTISLKTLSDHTTLDPAHADAASKQPNSNPALPQTDPPLHTIQLPPEIIDYVDAARNPDIYTREFVELVQKGNQDLKGKAEAFSSFRDTLAREMASAMPECKKEVIRVVKATGGDAQQL
;
A
#
# COMPACT_ATOMS: atom_id res chain seq x y z
N MET A 1 -8.89 -55.71 -70.45
CA MET A 1 -10.21 -56.31 -70.09
C MET A 1 -9.98 -57.34 -68.99
N GLY A 2 -10.87 -57.45 -68.00
CA GLY A 2 -10.82 -58.54 -67.02
C GLY A 2 -10.01 -58.26 -65.74
N PRO A 3 -10.25 -59.02 -64.65
CA PRO A 3 -10.77 -58.36 -63.44
C PRO A 3 -10.17 -58.77 -62.07
N ARG A 4 -10.56 -58.01 -61.03
CA ARG A 4 -10.68 -58.30 -59.58
C ARG A 4 -9.94 -59.51 -58.97
N SER A 5 -9.24 -59.28 -57.85
CA SER A 5 -9.46 -60.00 -56.57
C SER A 5 -8.81 -59.30 -55.37
N ALA A 6 -9.50 -59.29 -54.22
CA ALA A 6 -8.97 -58.84 -52.92
C ALA A 6 -9.64 -59.59 -51.75
N SER A 7 -8.80 -60.23 -50.91
CA SER A 7 -9.04 -61.03 -49.66
C SER A 7 -7.67 -61.60 -49.23
N THR A 8 -7.33 -62.09 -48.03
CA THR A 8 -7.92 -62.33 -46.68
C THR A 8 -6.71 -62.46 -45.69
N ALA A 9 -6.74 -62.47 -44.35
CA ALA A 9 -7.74 -62.33 -43.26
C ALA A 9 -7.00 -61.86 -41.97
N SER A 10 -7.61 -62.00 -40.77
CA SER A 10 -6.99 -61.80 -39.43
C SER A 10 -6.46 -63.12 -38.82
N PRO A 11 -5.48 -63.11 -37.88
CA PRO A 11 -5.77 -63.26 -36.43
C PRO A 11 -4.78 -62.45 -35.53
N GLY A 12 -4.75 -62.46 -34.17
CA GLY A 12 -5.54 -63.14 -33.11
C GLY A 12 -5.04 -62.77 -31.68
N LYS A 13 -5.77 -63.17 -30.63
CA LYS A 13 -5.56 -62.80 -29.19
C LYS A 13 -4.43 -63.58 -28.46
N ARG A 14 -3.80 -62.93 -27.45
CA ARG A 14 -3.29 -63.43 -26.13
C ARG A 14 -3.17 -62.20 -25.19
N GLY A 15 -3.22 -62.24 -23.85
CA GLY A 15 -3.32 -63.32 -22.86
C GLY A 15 -2.47 -62.98 -21.60
N ARG A 16 -3.10 -62.62 -20.46
CA ARG A 16 -2.42 -62.17 -19.21
C ARG A 16 -1.87 -63.36 -18.39
N PRO A 17 -0.80 -63.16 -17.59
CA PRO A 17 -0.89 -63.52 -16.15
C PRO A 17 -0.20 -62.50 -15.21
N SER A 18 -0.16 -62.79 -13.90
CA SER A 18 0.14 -61.84 -12.81
C SER A 18 1.23 -62.29 -11.83
N THR A 19 1.91 -61.35 -11.16
CA THR A 19 2.37 -61.31 -9.74
C THR A 19 3.42 -60.18 -9.60
N LYS A 20 3.77 -59.61 -8.44
CA LYS A 20 3.54 -59.96 -7.02
C LYS A 20 3.48 -58.66 -6.18
N ALA A 21 2.87 -58.71 -5.00
CA ALA A 21 2.82 -57.57 -4.08
C ALA A 21 4.16 -57.34 -3.36
N GLY A 22 4.51 -56.07 -3.11
CA GLY A 22 5.65 -55.65 -2.29
C GLY A 22 5.20 -54.60 -1.26
N THR A 23 5.31 -54.94 0.02
CA THR A 23 4.89 -54.09 1.13
C THR A 23 5.89 -52.97 1.36
N ALA A 24 5.44 -51.71 1.31
CA ALA A 24 6.17 -50.56 1.83
C ALA A 24 5.27 -49.82 2.83
N THR A 25 5.70 -49.77 4.08
CA THR A 25 4.96 -49.17 5.19
C THR A 25 4.87 -47.65 5.03
N GLY A 26 3.68 -47.15 4.71
CA GLY A 26 3.37 -45.72 4.74
C GLY A 26 3.28 -45.22 6.18
N THR A 27 4.42 -44.85 6.77
CA THR A 27 4.47 -44.19 8.08
C THR A 27 3.78 -42.83 7.98
N LYS A 28 2.52 -42.75 8.43
CA LYS A 28 1.82 -41.48 8.66
C LYS A 28 2.50 -40.76 9.83
N VAL A 29 3.56 -40.00 9.53
CA VAL A 29 4.03 -38.96 10.44
C VAL A 29 3.01 -37.83 10.41
N SER A 30 2.01 -37.93 11.29
CA SER A 30 1.18 -36.78 11.62
C SER A 30 2.07 -35.80 12.37
N VAL A 31 2.63 -34.81 11.67
CA VAL A 31 3.24 -33.66 12.31
C VAL A 31 2.10 -32.82 12.88
N GLU A 32 1.77 -33.10 14.15
CA GLU A 32 0.96 -32.24 15.00
C GLU A 32 1.69 -30.90 15.11
N VAL A 33 1.38 -29.95 14.23
CA VAL A 33 1.89 -28.57 14.33
C VAL A 33 1.25 -27.97 15.58
N PRO A 34 2.03 -27.62 16.63
CA PRO A 34 1.44 -27.06 17.83
C PRO A 34 0.83 -25.71 17.49
N ILE A 35 -0.49 -25.58 17.65
CA ILE A 35 -1.18 -24.30 17.50
C ILE A 35 -0.58 -23.32 18.53
N PRO A 36 0.10 -22.23 18.11
CA PRO A 36 0.53 -21.22 19.05
C PRO A 36 -0.71 -20.49 19.56
N LYS A 37 -1.04 -20.72 20.84
CA LYS A 37 -2.04 -19.91 21.57
C LYS A 37 -1.55 -18.46 21.57
N GLY A 38 -2.16 -17.60 20.77
CA GLY A 38 -1.73 -16.19 20.70
C GLY A 38 -2.08 -15.40 19.43
N ALA A 39 -2.79 -15.96 18.45
CA ALA A 39 -3.36 -15.18 17.34
C ALA A 39 -4.76 -14.66 17.72
N VAL A 40 -4.85 -13.84 18.77
CA VAL A 40 -6.10 -13.15 19.12
C VAL A 40 -6.43 -12.16 18.00
N ALA A 41 -7.63 -12.27 17.44
CA ALA A 41 -8.13 -11.32 16.46
C ALA A 41 -8.10 -9.91 17.09
N ARG A 42 -7.48 -8.95 16.38
CA ARG A 42 -7.26 -7.59 16.89
C ARG A 42 -8.58 -6.82 16.84
N GLU A 43 -9.42 -7.02 17.86
CA GLU A 43 -10.63 -6.24 18.05
C GLU A 43 -10.29 -4.76 18.13
N THR A 44 -11.06 -3.97 17.39
CA THR A 44 -10.98 -2.51 17.41
C THR A 44 -11.51 -1.96 18.73
N SER A 45 -10.83 -0.95 19.26
CA SER A 45 -11.32 0.01 20.25
C SER A 45 -11.89 -0.54 21.57
N SER A 46 -11.01 -0.74 22.55
CA SER A 46 -11.23 -0.14 23.87
C SER A 46 -9.93 0.49 24.37
N PHE A 47 -10.02 1.64 25.04
CA PHE A 47 -8.84 2.33 25.61
C PHE A 47 -8.45 1.62 26.91
N SER A 48 -7.86 0.42 26.77
CA SER A 48 -7.56 -0.43 27.92
C SER A 48 -6.60 0.25 28.89
N LEU A 49 -6.99 0.32 30.16
CA LEU A 49 -6.20 0.85 31.27
C LEU A 49 -4.83 0.16 31.38
N GLU A 50 -4.76 -1.12 30.98
CA GLU A 50 -3.53 -1.90 30.88
C GLU A 50 -2.55 -1.32 29.84
N SER A 51 -3.03 -0.83 28.69
CA SER A 51 -2.18 -0.19 27.67
C SER A 51 -1.59 1.13 28.18
N VAL A 52 -2.36 1.88 28.98
CA VAL A 52 -1.92 3.13 29.61
C VAL A 52 -0.90 2.86 30.73
N LEU A 53 -1.10 1.80 31.52
CA LEU A 53 -0.15 1.37 32.55
C LEU A 53 1.21 0.97 31.93
N HIS A 54 1.19 0.12 30.90
CA HIS A 54 2.40 -0.27 30.17
C HIS A 54 3.09 0.95 29.53
N PHE A 55 2.32 1.89 28.97
CA PHE A 55 2.88 3.15 28.47
C PHE A 55 3.55 4.00 29.55
N ALA A 56 2.94 4.11 30.74
CA ALA A 56 3.54 4.87 31.85
C ALA A 56 4.87 4.25 32.32
N LEU A 57 4.94 2.91 32.35
CA LEU A 57 6.14 2.17 32.75
C LEU A 57 7.24 2.19 31.65
N LEU A 58 6.84 2.16 30.39
CA LEU A 58 7.68 2.43 29.21
C LEU A 58 8.29 3.85 29.26
N ALA A 59 7.48 4.87 29.51
CA ALA A 59 7.93 6.26 29.61
C ALA A 59 8.89 6.46 30.80
N GLY A 60 8.54 5.92 31.98
CA GLY A 60 9.41 5.98 33.17
C GLY A 60 10.76 5.29 32.97
N SER A 61 10.76 4.08 32.40
CA SER A 61 12.01 3.36 32.09
C SER A 61 12.85 4.04 31.01
N SER A 62 12.22 4.64 29.98
CA SER A 62 12.90 5.45 28.97
C SER A 62 13.56 6.70 29.56
N LEU A 63 12.87 7.41 30.44
CA LEU A 63 13.42 8.61 31.10
C LEU A 63 14.60 8.25 32.03
N LEU A 64 14.48 7.19 32.84
CA LEU A 64 15.58 6.71 33.69
C LEU A 64 16.81 6.30 32.86
N LEU A 65 16.59 5.54 31.78
CA LEU A 65 17.65 5.09 30.88
C LEU A 65 18.30 6.26 30.14
N SER A 66 17.51 7.25 29.71
CA SER A 66 18.01 8.50 29.13
C SER A 66 18.92 9.24 30.12
N THR A 67 18.46 9.47 31.36
CA THR A 67 19.27 10.12 32.41
C THR A 67 20.58 9.39 32.66
N ALA A 68 20.57 8.05 32.73
CA ALA A 68 21.78 7.27 32.90
C ALA A 68 22.77 7.40 31.71
N LEU A 69 22.27 7.32 30.48
CA LEU A 69 23.10 7.43 29.26
C LEU A 69 23.70 8.83 29.09
N PHE A 70 22.91 9.89 29.32
CA PHE A 70 23.43 11.28 29.29
C PHE A 70 24.39 11.59 30.46
N SER A 71 24.20 10.97 31.63
CA SER A 71 25.18 11.06 32.72
C SER A 71 26.52 10.40 32.35
N LEU A 72 26.49 9.32 31.56
CA LEU A 72 27.69 8.63 31.08
C LEU A 72 28.34 9.34 29.87
N SER A 73 27.61 10.20 29.15
CA SER A 73 28.09 10.86 27.93
C SER A 73 29.02 12.05 28.19
N VAL A 74 29.01 12.64 29.40
CA VAL A 74 29.82 13.82 29.79
C VAL A 74 31.29 13.78 29.29
N PRO A 75 32.09 12.72 29.50
CA PRO A 75 33.47 12.65 28.99
C PRO A 75 33.58 12.61 27.46
N ILE A 76 32.57 12.10 26.76
CA ILE A 76 32.51 12.03 25.29
C ILE A 76 32.11 13.40 24.72
N THR A 77 31.14 14.06 25.36
CA THR A 77 30.56 15.33 24.91
C THR A 77 31.45 16.54 25.20
N LYS A 78 32.32 16.48 26.22
CA LYS A 78 33.31 17.53 26.58
C LYS A 78 32.74 18.95 26.79
N GLY A 79 31.44 19.07 27.01
CA GLY A 79 30.75 20.36 27.14
C GLY A 79 30.37 21.02 25.80
N ASP A 80 30.59 20.38 24.64
CA ASP A 80 30.25 20.94 23.31
C ASP A 80 28.75 21.26 23.15
N LEU A 81 27.87 20.62 23.94
CA LEU A 81 26.43 20.96 23.97
C LEU A 81 26.07 22.12 24.90
N ALA A 82 26.94 22.50 25.85
CA ALA A 82 26.59 23.47 26.90
C ALA A 82 26.50 24.92 26.40
N TRP A 83 27.22 25.26 25.32
CA TRP A 83 27.17 26.59 24.71
C TRP A 83 26.03 26.73 23.68
N THR A 84 25.58 25.61 23.09
CA THR A 84 24.41 25.58 22.19
C THR A 84 23.10 25.41 22.94
N SER A 85 23.11 24.73 24.09
CA SER A 85 21.92 24.56 24.91
C SER A 85 21.46 25.88 25.53
N LYS A 86 20.18 26.23 25.35
CA LYS A 86 19.51 27.30 26.08
C LYS A 86 19.52 26.99 27.58
N ARG A 87 19.81 27.98 28.41
CA ARG A 87 19.73 27.84 29.87
C ARG A 87 18.26 27.87 30.29
N LEU A 88 17.76 26.75 30.84
CA LEU A 88 16.40 26.65 31.35
C LEU A 88 16.36 27.07 32.82
N ASP A 89 16.15 28.37 33.07
CA ASP A 89 16.00 28.92 34.42
C ASP A 89 14.57 28.77 34.98
N SER A 90 13.61 28.35 34.13
CA SER A 90 12.19 28.15 34.47
C SER A 90 11.83 26.66 34.57
N TRP A 91 11.26 26.24 35.71
CA TRP A 91 10.70 24.89 35.88
C TRP A 91 9.56 24.57 34.89
N ARG A 92 8.86 25.59 34.35
CA ARG A 92 7.81 25.38 33.34
C ARG A 92 8.42 24.87 32.04
N ASP A 93 9.56 25.41 31.63
CA ASP A 93 10.22 25.07 30.38
C ASP A 93 10.77 23.64 30.45
N VAL A 94 11.31 23.25 31.61
CA VAL A 94 11.75 21.88 31.90
C VAL A 94 10.57 20.91 31.81
N MET A 95 9.41 21.26 32.39
CA MET A 95 8.19 20.45 32.32
C MET A 95 7.62 20.34 30.90
N VAL A 96 7.72 21.39 30.08
CA VAL A 96 7.31 21.35 28.67
C VAL A 96 8.21 20.41 27.86
N LEU A 97 9.53 20.48 28.02
CA LEU A 97 10.45 19.55 27.35
C LEU A 97 10.27 18.11 27.83
N LEU A 98 10.02 17.90 29.12
CA LEU A 98 9.75 16.57 29.68
C LEU A 98 8.42 15.99 29.16
N ALA A 99 7.36 16.80 29.09
CA ALA A 99 6.07 16.41 28.52
C ALA A 99 6.19 16.10 27.02
N TRP A 100 6.97 16.89 26.27
CA TRP A 100 7.29 16.62 24.87
C TRP A 100 7.96 15.25 24.69
N ARG A 101 8.94 14.91 25.54
CA ARG A 101 9.60 13.59 25.51
C ARG A 101 8.62 12.42 25.75
N VAL A 102 7.56 12.62 26.53
CA VAL A 102 6.49 11.63 26.70
C VAL A 102 5.62 11.54 25.44
N ILE A 103 5.31 12.66 24.79
CA ILE A 103 4.54 12.70 23.52
C ILE A 103 5.30 12.00 22.38
N GLU A 104 6.61 12.20 22.27
CA GLU A 104 7.49 11.50 21.32
C GLU A 104 7.37 9.97 21.40
N LEU A 105 7.21 9.42 22.61
CA LEU A 105 7.04 7.99 22.87
C LEU A 105 5.56 7.55 22.72
N ALA A 106 4.61 8.44 23.02
CA ALA A 106 3.17 8.14 22.95
C ALA A 106 2.70 7.83 21.53
N VAL A 107 3.10 8.65 20.55
CA VAL A 107 2.67 8.49 19.15
C VAL A 107 3.00 7.10 18.59
N PRO A 108 4.26 6.61 18.57
CA PRO A 108 4.56 5.26 18.10
C PRO A 108 3.91 4.16 18.96
N TRP A 109 3.73 4.37 20.28
CA TRP A 109 3.03 3.41 21.12
C TRP A 109 1.56 3.22 20.69
N PHE A 110 0.79 4.32 20.59
CA PHE A 110 -0.63 4.27 20.24
C PHE A 110 -0.87 4.00 18.75
N SER A 111 0.03 4.40 17.84
CA SER A 111 0.01 4.02 16.42
C SER A 111 0.35 2.54 16.16
N GLY A 112 0.69 1.77 17.19
CA GLY A 112 0.92 0.33 17.09
C GLY A 112 2.25 -0.05 16.46
N TYR A 113 3.27 0.82 16.53
CA TYR A 113 4.60 0.58 15.97
C TYR A 113 5.41 -0.41 16.82
N ASP A 114 6.23 -1.21 16.16
CA ASP A 114 7.17 -2.15 16.79
C ASP A 114 8.45 -1.44 17.28
N ALA A 115 9.35 -2.16 17.96
CA ALA A 115 10.62 -1.60 18.42
C ALA A 115 11.52 -1.07 17.27
N TRP A 116 11.59 -1.78 16.13
CA TRP A 116 12.33 -1.30 14.95
C TRP A 116 11.64 -0.10 14.29
N ASP A 117 10.31 -0.12 14.16
CA ASP A 117 9.55 1.04 13.66
C ASP A 117 9.77 2.27 14.56
N ALA A 118 9.77 2.11 15.89
CA ALA A 118 10.02 3.18 16.85
C ALA A 118 11.47 3.71 16.74
N LEU A 119 12.46 2.83 16.56
CA LEU A 119 13.86 3.21 16.30
C LEU A 119 13.98 4.09 15.05
N CYS A 120 13.38 3.65 13.93
CA CYS A 120 13.41 4.38 12.67
C CYS A 120 12.62 5.70 12.74
N PHE A 121 11.44 5.69 13.36
CA PHE A 121 10.61 6.89 13.55
C PHE A 121 11.34 7.95 14.38
N ILE A 122 11.87 7.58 15.54
CA ILE A 122 12.56 8.54 16.43
C ILE A 122 13.86 9.04 15.78
N GLY A 123 14.63 8.16 15.12
CA GLY A 123 15.81 8.57 14.36
C GLY A 123 15.52 9.62 13.28
N LEU A 124 14.42 9.46 12.54
CA LEU A 124 13.97 10.41 11.51
C LEU A 124 13.40 11.71 12.10
N VAL A 125 12.65 11.62 13.19
CA VAL A 125 12.03 12.77 13.87
C VAL A 125 13.07 13.77 14.39
N HIS A 126 14.22 13.30 14.88
CA HIS A 126 15.32 14.17 15.32
C HIS A 126 16.29 14.58 14.19
N LEU A 127 16.19 14.00 12.99
CA LEU A 127 17.14 14.20 11.89
C LEU A 127 17.38 15.68 11.51
N PRO A 128 16.34 16.54 11.37
CA PRO A 128 16.59 17.92 10.93
C PRO A 128 17.31 18.75 12.00
N ALA A 129 17.05 18.51 13.29
CA ALA A 129 17.75 19.16 14.39
C ALA A 129 19.23 18.73 14.46
N TYR A 130 19.54 17.44 14.30
CA TYR A 130 20.91 16.96 14.23
C TYR A 130 21.65 17.45 12.97
N SER A 131 20.97 17.53 11.83
CA SER A 131 21.52 18.10 10.59
C SER A 131 21.89 19.58 10.76
N LEU A 132 21.02 20.36 11.42
CA LEU A 132 21.27 21.77 11.74
C LEU A 132 22.53 21.93 12.62
N LEU A 133 22.62 21.14 13.70
CA LEU A 133 23.75 21.17 14.64
C LEU A 133 25.08 20.75 13.98
N LEU A 134 25.04 19.77 13.07
CA LEU A 134 26.22 19.26 12.36
C LEU A 134 26.75 20.26 11.33
N ASN A 135 25.87 20.90 10.55
CA ASN A 135 26.25 21.72 9.41
C ASN A 135 26.51 23.20 9.76
N PHE A 136 25.83 23.76 10.76
CA PHE A 136 25.85 25.21 11.02
C PHE A 136 26.41 25.60 12.39
N TYR A 137 26.30 24.73 13.41
CA TYR A 137 26.78 25.02 14.76
C TYR A 137 28.20 24.49 15.05
N ASN A 138 28.90 23.92 14.06
CA ASN A 138 30.28 23.43 14.19
C ASN A 138 30.48 22.47 15.40
N ILE A 139 29.46 21.67 15.72
CA ILE A 139 29.55 20.65 16.78
C ILE A 139 30.25 19.41 16.22
N ARG A 140 31.14 18.80 17.01
CA ARG A 140 31.87 17.59 16.60
C ARG A 140 30.89 16.46 16.23
N PRO A 141 31.09 15.76 15.09
CA PRO A 141 30.19 14.68 14.68
C PRO A 141 30.13 13.54 15.71
N THR A 142 31.21 13.30 16.46
CA THR A 142 31.24 12.30 17.54
C THR A 142 30.22 12.57 18.65
N THR A 143 29.96 13.84 18.97
CA THR A 143 29.00 14.20 20.03
C THR A 143 27.56 14.09 19.52
N ILE A 144 27.30 14.48 18.27
CA ILE A 144 25.98 14.31 17.63
C ILE A 144 25.64 12.82 17.48
N ILE A 145 26.58 11.99 17.01
CA ILE A 145 26.38 10.54 16.90
C ILE A 145 26.10 9.91 18.26
N ALA A 146 26.83 10.32 19.31
CA ALA A 146 26.59 9.84 20.67
C ALA A 146 25.19 10.25 21.19
N VAL A 147 24.83 11.53 21.09
CA VAL A 147 23.51 12.05 21.50
C VAL A 147 22.37 11.38 20.74
N ALA A 148 22.49 11.22 19.42
CA ALA A 148 21.52 10.49 18.60
C ALA A 148 21.39 9.04 19.06
N THR A 149 22.51 8.35 19.27
CA THR A 149 22.54 6.95 19.71
C THR A 149 21.88 6.79 21.09
N PHE A 150 22.17 7.68 22.06
CA PHE A 150 21.54 7.62 23.39
C PHE A 150 20.04 7.95 23.33
N THR A 151 19.63 8.91 22.50
CA THR A 151 18.22 9.27 22.30
C THR A 151 17.42 8.13 21.67
N ILE A 152 18.01 7.43 20.69
CA ILE A 152 17.44 6.26 20.02
C ILE A 152 17.40 5.05 20.96
N LEU A 153 18.51 4.75 21.64
CA LEU A 153 18.66 3.58 22.53
C LEU A 153 17.77 3.67 23.78
N SER A 154 17.70 4.85 24.41
CA SER A 154 16.80 5.11 25.54
C SER A 154 15.32 4.98 25.19
N SER A 155 14.96 5.14 23.92
CA SER A 155 13.59 4.92 23.43
C SER A 155 13.36 3.46 23.07
N THR A 156 14.29 2.85 22.34
CA THR A 156 14.07 1.53 21.70
C THR A 156 14.19 0.36 22.66
N ILE A 157 15.08 0.42 23.67
CA ILE A 157 15.22 -0.67 24.66
C ILE A 157 13.90 -0.89 25.44
N PRO A 158 13.23 0.14 25.99
CA PRO A 158 11.91 -0.03 26.59
C PRO A 158 10.88 -0.61 25.60
N PHE A 159 10.83 -0.12 24.36
CA PHE A 159 9.89 -0.65 23.36
C PHE A 159 10.10 -2.15 23.07
N SER A 160 11.34 -2.63 22.99
CA SER A 160 11.63 -4.06 22.75
C SER A 160 11.30 -4.96 23.95
N TYR A 161 11.18 -4.41 25.16
CA TYR A 161 10.75 -5.13 26.35
C TYR A 161 9.22 -5.21 26.47
N PHE A 162 8.51 -4.10 26.22
CA PHE A 162 7.04 -4.03 26.38
C PHE A 162 6.23 -4.40 25.13
N ARG A 163 6.85 -4.50 23.95
CA ARG A 163 6.16 -4.89 22.71
C ARG A 163 7.00 -5.87 21.88
N PRO A 164 6.47 -7.04 21.51
CA PRO A 164 7.15 -7.97 20.63
C PRO A 164 7.31 -7.39 19.22
N LEU A 165 8.26 -7.94 18.47
CA LEU A 165 8.48 -7.63 17.06
C LEU A 165 7.26 -8.05 16.21
N GLY A 166 6.71 -7.14 15.42
CA GLY A 166 5.58 -7.43 14.55
C GLY A 166 5.99 -8.20 13.27
N PRO A 167 5.01 -8.56 12.41
CA PRO A 167 5.21 -9.55 11.36
C PRO A 167 6.27 -9.19 10.31
N ALA A 168 6.51 -7.90 10.07
CA ALA A 168 7.52 -7.41 9.14
C ALA A 168 8.96 -7.73 9.59
N HIS A 169 9.22 -7.75 10.90
CA HIS A 169 10.56 -7.90 11.48
C HIS A 169 10.77 -9.20 12.26
N SER A 170 9.71 -9.89 12.67
CA SER A 170 9.80 -11.13 13.48
C SER A 170 10.07 -12.41 12.69
N GLY A 171 10.29 -12.32 11.38
CA GLY A 171 10.59 -13.49 10.53
C GLY A 171 9.40 -14.42 10.26
N SER A 172 8.19 -14.02 10.69
CA SER A 172 6.91 -14.61 10.33
C SER A 172 6.69 -14.65 8.80
N PRO A 173 5.83 -15.52 8.24
CA PRO A 173 5.46 -15.47 6.83
C PRO A 173 4.64 -14.21 6.51
N ALA A 174 5.33 -13.11 6.20
CA ALA A 174 4.75 -11.93 5.58
C ALA A 174 4.43 -12.19 4.10
N VAL A 175 3.31 -11.64 3.64
CA VAL A 175 3.01 -11.52 2.21
C VAL A 175 4.14 -10.67 1.60
N ASN A 176 4.65 -11.04 0.42
CA ASN A 176 5.78 -10.39 -0.27
C ASN A 176 7.18 -10.57 0.34
N ARG A 177 7.40 -11.54 1.26
CA ARG A 177 8.75 -11.81 1.82
C ARG A 177 9.84 -12.03 0.76
N ALA A 178 9.52 -12.60 -0.42
CA ALA A 178 10.51 -12.80 -1.48
C ALA A 178 11.10 -11.48 -2.03
N ILE A 179 10.27 -10.43 -2.12
CA ILE A 179 10.67 -9.08 -2.58
C ILE A 179 11.39 -8.34 -1.45
N LEU A 180 10.89 -8.48 -0.22
CA LEU A 180 11.45 -7.81 0.97
C LEU A 180 12.76 -8.43 1.50
N ALA A 181 13.04 -9.69 1.18
CA ALA A 181 14.27 -10.39 1.57
C ALA A 181 15.42 -10.24 0.56
N ASP A 182 15.17 -9.64 -0.62
CA ASP A 182 16.22 -9.40 -1.60
C ASP A 182 17.15 -8.24 -1.16
N GLY A 183 18.44 -8.55 -1.09
CA GLY A 183 19.48 -7.59 -0.73
C GLY A 183 19.67 -6.48 -1.78
N LEU A 184 19.44 -6.79 -3.07
CA LEU A 184 19.53 -5.77 -4.13
C LEU A 184 18.37 -4.79 -4.05
N THR A 185 17.13 -5.28 -3.97
CA THR A 185 15.93 -4.45 -3.76
C THR A 185 16.07 -3.60 -2.50
N THR A 186 16.58 -4.17 -1.40
CA THR A 186 16.91 -3.40 -0.19
C THR A 186 17.90 -2.27 -0.46
N ALA A 187 19.00 -2.55 -1.17
CA ALA A 187 20.03 -1.55 -1.50
C ALA A 187 19.56 -0.47 -2.49
N TYR A 188 18.72 -0.80 -3.47
CA TYR A 188 18.14 0.20 -4.37
C TYR A 188 17.20 1.14 -3.62
N ILE A 189 16.35 0.62 -2.73
CA ILE A 189 15.39 1.44 -1.98
C ILE A 189 16.10 2.28 -0.89
N THR A 190 17.13 1.77 -0.20
CA THR A 190 17.94 2.62 0.70
C THR A 190 18.56 3.80 -0.04
N VAL A 191 19.19 3.53 -1.21
CA VAL A 191 19.85 4.56 -2.02
C VAL A 191 18.84 5.55 -2.58
N ALA A 192 17.72 5.10 -3.12
CA ALA A 192 16.64 5.97 -3.62
C ALA A 192 16.07 6.86 -2.50
N SER A 193 15.77 6.30 -1.33
CA SER A 193 15.29 7.07 -0.18
C SER A 193 16.32 8.09 0.30
N THR A 194 17.60 7.69 0.37
CA THR A 194 18.71 8.60 0.74
C THR A 194 18.88 9.73 -0.28
N LEU A 195 18.83 9.43 -1.58
CA LEU A 195 18.91 10.42 -2.66
C LEU A 195 17.76 11.43 -2.57
N VAL A 196 16.54 10.99 -2.26
CA VAL A 196 15.40 11.89 -2.05
C VAL A 196 15.68 12.86 -0.88
N TYR A 197 15.98 12.37 0.32
CA TYR A 197 16.29 13.27 1.45
C TYR A 197 17.48 14.21 1.15
N THR A 198 18.55 13.68 0.54
CA THR A 198 19.75 14.45 0.19
C THR A 198 19.43 15.57 -0.79
N THR A 199 18.66 15.26 -1.85
CA THR A 199 18.29 16.24 -2.89
C THR A 199 17.43 17.36 -2.29
N PHE A 200 16.49 17.03 -1.40
CA PHE A 200 15.62 18.04 -0.76
C PHE A 200 16.37 18.92 0.26
N ILE A 201 17.27 18.36 1.08
CA ILE A 201 18.11 19.16 1.98
C ILE A 201 19.08 20.03 1.19
N TYR A 202 19.74 19.47 0.16
CA TYR A 202 20.67 20.22 -0.69
C TYR A 202 19.95 21.34 -1.46
N LEU A 203 18.76 21.10 -1.99
CA LEU A 203 17.96 22.14 -2.64
C LEU A 203 17.57 23.23 -1.64
N SER A 204 17.28 22.89 -0.38
CA SER A 204 17.02 23.86 0.68
C SER A 204 18.26 24.72 0.98
N PHE A 205 19.45 24.11 1.06
CA PHE A 205 20.73 24.79 1.28
C PHE A 205 21.04 25.80 0.17
N VAL A 206 20.64 25.54 -1.08
CA VAL A 206 20.88 26.44 -2.22
C VAL A 206 19.80 27.53 -2.38
N THR A 207 18.57 27.28 -1.96
CA THR A 207 17.42 28.15 -2.30
C THR A 207 17.06 29.18 -1.24
N TRP A 208 16.70 28.76 -0.03
CA TRP A 208 16.06 29.65 0.97
C TRP A 208 16.65 29.52 2.38
N LEU A 209 17.24 28.37 2.72
CA LEU A 209 17.68 28.05 4.07
C LEU A 209 18.79 28.99 4.60
N PRO A 210 19.82 29.40 3.83
CA PRO A 210 20.87 30.27 4.36
C PRO A 210 20.35 31.67 4.72
N THR A 211 19.51 32.24 3.86
CA THR A 211 18.86 33.53 4.11
C THR A 211 17.98 33.46 5.35
N HIS A 212 17.29 32.33 5.56
CA HIS A 212 16.44 32.11 6.72
C HIS A 212 17.22 31.89 8.03
N LEU A 213 18.35 31.20 7.97
CA LEU A 213 19.26 31.05 9.10
C LEU A 213 19.81 32.41 9.54
N VAL A 214 20.38 33.19 8.60
CA VAL A 214 20.98 34.51 8.91
C VAL A 214 19.96 35.52 9.44
N THR A 215 18.68 35.39 9.10
CA THR A 215 17.63 36.33 9.54
C THR A 215 17.02 36.01 10.91
N TYR A 216 16.95 34.74 11.33
CA TYR A 216 16.26 34.34 12.56
C TYR A 216 17.11 33.56 13.60
N PHE A 217 18.35 33.21 13.27
CA PHE A 217 19.26 32.49 14.17
C PHE A 217 20.42 33.40 14.57
N ASN A 218 20.38 33.90 15.81
CA ASN A 218 21.40 34.78 16.34
C ASN A 218 22.61 33.97 16.82
N GLY A 219 23.82 34.37 16.40
CA GLY A 219 25.06 33.72 16.82
C GLY A 219 25.42 32.42 16.08
N LEU A 220 24.96 32.26 14.83
CA LEU A 220 25.33 31.12 13.98
C LEU A 220 26.85 31.12 13.70
N PRO A 221 27.63 30.07 14.06
CA PRO A 221 29.08 30.07 13.88
C PRO A 221 29.56 29.97 12.43
N ASP A 222 28.87 29.18 11.59
CA ASP A 222 29.33 28.88 10.23
C ASP A 222 28.16 28.71 9.24
N ILE A 223 28.40 29.13 7.99
CA ILE A 223 27.51 28.98 6.83
C ILE A 223 28.23 28.37 5.60
N THR A 224 29.50 27.95 5.75
CA THR A 224 30.29 27.35 4.65
C THR A 224 29.67 26.07 4.13
N ALA A 225 29.00 25.28 4.97
CA ALA A 225 28.30 24.04 4.59
C ALA A 225 27.25 24.25 3.48
N ALA A 226 26.51 25.37 3.51
CA ALA A 226 25.56 25.73 2.45
C ALA A 226 26.24 26.12 1.12
N HIS A 227 27.50 26.57 1.17
CA HIS A 227 28.27 27.06 0.03
C HIS A 227 29.34 26.06 -0.45
N ALA A 228 29.37 24.83 0.09
CA ALA A 228 30.33 23.78 -0.24
C ALA A 228 30.18 23.20 -1.66
N GLY A 229 29.15 23.62 -2.41
CA GLY A 229 28.89 23.20 -3.78
C GLY A 229 28.70 21.67 -3.93
N PRO A 230 29.11 21.07 -5.07
CA PRO A 230 28.94 19.64 -5.32
C PRO A 230 29.60 18.71 -4.29
N LYS A 231 30.65 19.17 -3.59
CA LYS A 231 31.28 18.40 -2.50
C LYS A 231 30.36 18.26 -1.28
N GLY A 232 29.55 19.28 -1.01
CA GLY A 232 28.53 19.24 0.04
C GLY A 232 27.49 18.16 -0.20
N PHE A 233 27.04 17.98 -1.45
CA PHE A 233 26.06 16.94 -1.81
C PHE A 233 26.53 15.53 -1.46
N VAL A 234 27.79 15.17 -1.76
CA VAL A 234 28.34 13.83 -1.47
C VAL A 234 28.48 13.60 0.03
N SER A 235 28.88 14.62 0.79
CA SER A 235 28.96 14.56 2.26
C SER A 235 27.58 14.39 2.91
N LEU A 236 26.59 15.16 2.44
CA LEU A 236 25.20 15.04 2.87
C LEU A 236 24.64 13.64 2.55
N PHE A 237 24.84 13.14 1.33
CA PHE A 237 24.43 11.79 0.95
C PHE A 237 24.98 10.72 1.89
N LEU A 238 26.29 10.75 2.17
CA LEU A 238 26.95 9.76 3.01
C LEU A 238 26.49 9.82 4.47
N SER A 239 26.23 11.02 5.00
CA SER A 239 25.70 11.22 6.36
C SER A 239 24.21 10.85 6.50
N LEU A 240 23.42 10.91 5.43
CA LEU A 240 21.99 10.58 5.42
C LEU A 240 21.69 9.10 5.13
N LEU A 241 22.67 8.26 4.79
CA LEU A 241 22.45 6.82 4.54
C LEU A 241 21.69 6.09 5.68
N PRO A 242 21.96 6.33 6.98
CA PRO A 242 21.17 5.73 8.06
C PRO A 242 19.71 6.21 8.08
N ALA A 243 19.45 7.45 7.69
CA ALA A 243 18.10 8.00 7.60
C ALA A 243 17.32 7.43 6.41
N GLY A 244 17.94 7.30 5.23
CA GLY A 244 17.31 6.62 4.09
C GLY A 244 17.02 5.14 4.37
N TYR A 245 17.87 4.45 5.13
CA TYR A 245 17.57 3.12 5.66
C TYR A 245 16.37 3.14 6.63
N GLY A 246 16.32 4.06 7.59
CA GLY A 246 15.18 4.17 8.50
C GLY A 246 13.86 4.46 7.78
N ALA A 247 13.89 5.32 6.76
CA ALA A 247 12.72 5.70 6.00
C ALA A 247 12.19 4.59 5.08
N ARG A 248 13.08 3.78 4.46
CA ARG A 248 12.61 2.59 3.72
C ARG A 248 11.89 1.63 4.65
N ASP A 249 12.42 1.40 5.85
CA ASP A 249 11.96 0.34 6.72
C ASP A 249 10.60 0.73 7.33
N LEU A 250 10.52 1.96 7.86
CA LEU A 250 9.31 2.53 8.45
C LEU A 250 8.16 2.66 7.44
N LEU A 251 8.42 3.04 6.19
CA LEU A 251 7.38 3.37 5.19
C LEU A 251 7.12 2.24 4.17
N PHE A 252 8.16 1.61 3.61
CA PHE A 252 8.03 0.66 2.50
C PHE A 252 7.86 -0.77 3.01
N VAL A 253 8.75 -1.24 3.89
CA VAL A 253 8.73 -2.64 4.36
C VAL A 253 7.43 -2.95 5.09
N THR A 254 6.95 -2.00 5.89
CA THR A 254 5.74 -2.16 6.71
C THR A 254 4.43 -2.01 5.94
N SER A 255 4.41 -1.27 4.83
CA SER A 255 3.26 -1.19 3.92
C SER A 255 3.20 -2.43 3.02
N ALA A 256 4.34 -2.86 2.46
CA ALA A 256 4.44 -4.08 1.65
C ALA A 256 4.18 -5.39 2.43
N SER A 257 4.36 -5.37 3.76
CA SER A 257 4.05 -6.49 4.67
C SER A 257 2.57 -6.56 5.09
N GLN A 258 1.70 -5.63 4.67
CA GLN A 258 0.28 -5.69 5.03
C GLN A 258 -0.39 -6.91 4.39
N PRO A 259 -1.18 -7.71 5.14
CA PRO A 259 -1.95 -8.79 4.54
C PRO A 259 -3.05 -8.23 3.63
N PRO A 260 -3.42 -8.91 2.54
CA PRO A 260 -4.53 -8.51 1.70
C PRO A 260 -5.83 -8.48 2.52
N GLU A 261 -6.64 -7.46 2.30
CA GLU A 261 -7.88 -7.23 3.05
C GLU A 261 -8.88 -8.37 2.78
N LYS A 262 -8.96 -9.33 3.70
CA LYS A 262 -10.02 -10.34 3.70
C LYS A 262 -11.35 -9.62 3.92
N LYS A 263 -12.05 -9.32 2.83
CA LYS A 263 -13.47 -8.95 2.87
C LYS A 263 -14.22 -10.07 3.58
N THR A 264 -14.54 -9.85 4.84
CA THR A 264 -15.33 -10.79 5.65
C THR A 264 -16.69 -10.94 4.99
N GLU A 265 -16.94 -12.06 4.31
CA GLU A 265 -18.31 -12.42 3.93
C GLU A 265 -19.15 -12.34 5.21
N PRO A 266 -20.23 -11.54 5.26
CA PRO A 266 -21.08 -11.46 6.44
C PRO A 266 -21.72 -12.83 6.62
N LYS A 267 -21.16 -13.63 7.55
CA LYS A 267 -21.72 -14.92 7.93
C LYS A 267 -23.18 -14.69 8.30
N THR A 268 -24.06 -15.26 7.50
CA THR A 268 -25.50 -15.24 7.71
C THR A 268 -25.82 -16.06 8.96
N THR A 269 -25.68 -15.43 10.13
CA THR A 269 -26.03 -16.01 11.42
C THR A 269 -27.53 -16.22 11.46
N ARG A 270 -27.88 -17.46 11.10
CA ARG A 270 -29.22 -17.97 10.89
C ARG A 270 -30.07 -17.85 12.16
N ARG A 271 -30.88 -16.78 12.22
CA ARG A 271 -32.20 -16.72 12.86
C ARG A 271 -32.26 -17.12 14.35
N ARG A 272 -32.21 -16.13 15.26
CA ARG A 272 -32.96 -16.21 16.54
C ARG A 272 -33.50 -14.86 17.01
N LEU A 273 -34.76 -14.90 17.42
CA LEU A 273 -35.55 -13.95 18.21
C LEU A 273 -35.63 -12.47 17.76
N ARG A 274 -36.82 -12.16 17.24
CA ARG A 274 -37.41 -10.83 17.09
C ARG A 274 -37.92 -10.33 18.44
N SER A 275 -37.44 -9.18 18.93
CA SER A 275 -38.11 -8.40 19.98
C SER A 275 -37.76 -6.92 19.92
N SER A 276 -38.71 -6.14 19.36
CA SER A 276 -39.01 -4.73 19.68
C SER A 276 -37.85 -3.77 20.00
N ASP A 277 -37.30 -3.09 18.98
CA ASP A 277 -36.91 -1.68 19.11
C ASP A 277 -36.76 -0.93 17.75
N SER A 278 -37.67 -1.20 16.80
CA SER A 278 -37.66 -0.60 15.46
C SER A 278 -38.23 0.84 15.43
N ARG A 279 -37.66 1.74 16.24
CA ARG A 279 -38.04 3.17 16.23
C ARG A 279 -36.88 4.15 16.40
N ASN A 280 -35.70 3.71 16.84
CA ASN A 280 -34.55 4.59 17.04
C ASN A 280 -33.52 4.56 15.89
N GLU A 281 -33.57 3.56 14.99
CA GLU A 281 -32.59 3.38 13.91
C GLU A 281 -32.80 4.32 12.70
N GLU A 282 -33.98 4.94 12.54
CA GLU A 282 -34.31 5.79 11.39
C GLU A 282 -33.95 7.28 11.59
N GLU A 283 -33.73 7.75 12.82
CA GLU A 283 -33.34 9.14 13.11
C GLU A 283 -31.81 9.34 13.10
N GLU A 284 -31.02 8.33 13.49
CA GLU A 284 -29.56 8.45 13.60
C GLU A 284 -28.83 8.47 12.23
N GLN A 285 -29.48 8.03 11.15
CA GLN A 285 -28.92 8.07 9.79
C GLN A 285 -28.99 9.43 9.10
N ARG A 286 -29.62 10.45 9.70
CA ARG A 286 -29.88 11.74 9.04
C ARG A 286 -28.84 12.84 9.26
N GLU A 287 -27.88 12.63 10.15
CA GLU A 287 -26.81 13.61 10.47
C GLU A 287 -25.38 13.09 10.19
N GLU A 288 -25.22 12.02 9.40
CA GLU A 288 -23.90 11.69 8.82
C GLU A 288 -23.45 12.81 7.87
N SER A 289 -22.66 13.74 8.39
CA SER A 289 -22.08 14.86 7.63
C SER A 289 -21.42 14.37 6.34
N CYS A 290 -21.70 15.04 5.21
CA CYS A 290 -21.19 14.68 3.87
C CYS A 290 -19.66 14.48 3.83
N ILE A 291 -18.92 15.20 4.68
CA ILE A 291 -17.47 15.05 4.85
C ILE A 291 -17.08 13.68 5.41
N ALA A 292 -17.86 13.13 6.35
CA ALA A 292 -17.61 11.81 6.94
C ALA A 292 -17.88 10.68 5.94
N SER A 293 -18.92 10.79 5.11
CA SER A 293 -19.21 9.79 4.07
C SER A 293 -18.22 9.87 2.90
N LEU A 294 -17.78 11.07 2.50
CA LEU A 294 -16.69 11.26 1.54
C LEU A 294 -15.35 10.76 2.09
N TYR A 295 -15.00 11.05 3.35
CA TYR A 295 -13.81 10.53 4.01
C TYR A 295 -13.84 9.01 4.10
N LYS A 296 -14.95 8.41 4.53
CA LYS A 296 -15.15 6.96 4.60
C LYS A 296 -15.02 6.32 3.21
N LYS A 297 -15.61 6.92 2.16
CA LYS A 297 -15.54 6.39 0.78
C LYS A 297 -14.16 6.55 0.14
N ALA A 298 -13.46 7.65 0.38
CA ALA A 298 -12.09 7.84 -0.10
C ALA A 298 -11.11 6.95 0.68
N TRP A 299 -11.12 7.02 2.01
CA TRP A 299 -10.17 6.31 2.88
C TRP A 299 -10.35 4.79 2.87
N LEU A 300 -11.58 4.26 2.84
CA LEU A 300 -11.82 2.82 2.64
C LEU A 300 -11.75 2.39 1.16
N GLY A 301 -11.59 3.32 0.21
CA GLY A 301 -11.32 3.00 -1.19
C GLY A 301 -9.88 2.57 -1.46
N LEU A 302 -8.92 3.09 -0.68
CA LEU A 302 -7.50 2.79 -0.83
C LEU A 302 -7.14 1.37 -0.37
N SER A 303 -6.08 0.78 -0.91
CA SER A 303 -5.53 -0.51 -0.45
C SER A 303 -4.99 -0.43 1.00
N PRO A 304 -4.97 -1.54 1.77
CA PRO A 304 -4.46 -1.53 3.15
C PRO A 304 -2.99 -1.11 3.23
N ALA A 305 -2.19 -1.42 2.21
CA ALA A 305 -0.81 -0.99 2.07
C ALA A 305 -0.71 0.55 1.91
N SER A 306 -1.49 1.15 1.00
CA SER A 306 -1.45 2.61 0.77
C SER A 306 -2.05 3.41 1.93
N ARG A 307 -3.12 2.92 2.58
CA ARG A 307 -3.62 3.50 3.85
C ARG A 307 -2.53 3.52 4.93
N THR A 308 -1.77 2.42 5.06
CA THR A 308 -0.68 2.31 6.04
C THR A 308 0.48 3.25 5.69
N LEU A 309 0.86 3.31 4.40
CA LEU A 309 1.91 4.20 3.89
C LEU A 309 1.57 5.69 4.16
N ILE A 310 0.36 6.13 3.80
CA ILE A 310 -0.11 7.51 3.97
C ILE A 310 -0.27 7.87 5.45
N SER A 311 -0.80 6.96 6.27
CA SER A 311 -0.93 7.16 7.71
C SER A 311 0.45 7.34 8.38
N ARG A 312 1.41 6.46 8.06
CA ARG A 312 2.78 6.51 8.61
C ARG A 312 3.56 7.71 8.10
N SER A 313 3.43 8.10 6.82
CA SER A 313 4.10 9.28 6.27
C SER A 313 3.54 10.59 6.85
N LEU A 314 2.21 10.69 7.04
CA LEU A 314 1.56 11.82 7.69
C LEU A 314 1.96 11.92 9.18
N ALA A 315 1.95 10.81 9.91
CA ALA A 315 2.37 10.76 11.31
C ALA A 315 3.85 11.18 11.47
N LEU A 316 4.72 10.72 10.56
CA LEU A 316 6.12 11.13 10.53
C LEU A 316 6.26 12.63 10.24
N ALA A 317 5.57 13.15 9.22
CA ALA A 317 5.66 14.56 8.83
C ALA A 317 5.16 15.54 9.91
N LEU A 318 4.05 15.20 10.57
CA LEU A 318 3.53 15.99 11.68
C LEU A 318 4.48 15.96 12.89
N MET A 319 5.06 14.80 13.20
CA MET A 319 6.00 14.66 14.30
C MET A 319 7.35 15.34 14.00
N THR A 320 7.91 15.24 12.80
CA THR A 320 9.17 15.95 12.45
C THR A 320 9.00 17.45 12.60
N LEU A 321 7.87 18.01 12.13
CA LEU A 321 7.58 19.44 12.22
C LEU A 321 7.40 19.91 13.68
N ALA A 322 6.60 19.19 14.47
CA ALA A 322 6.37 19.56 15.86
C ALA A 322 7.64 19.40 16.71
N ASN A 323 8.40 18.32 16.48
CA ASN A 323 9.62 18.02 17.21
C ASN A 323 10.72 19.05 16.99
N THR A 324 11.00 19.38 15.72
CA THR A 324 12.02 20.36 15.37
C THR A 324 11.65 21.75 15.88
N PHE A 325 10.38 22.16 15.84
CA PHE A 325 9.94 23.40 16.47
C PHE A 325 10.25 23.42 17.98
N VAL A 326 9.90 22.36 18.72
CA VAL A 326 10.15 22.27 20.17
C VAL A 326 11.65 22.23 20.47
N GLN A 327 12.45 21.49 19.71
CA GLN A 327 13.89 21.40 19.92
C GLN A 327 14.63 22.70 19.55
N LEU A 328 14.28 23.37 18.45
CA LEU A 328 14.91 24.64 18.06
C LEU A 328 14.53 25.78 19.01
N ALA A 329 13.25 25.91 19.40
CA ALA A 329 12.80 27.00 20.28
C ALA A 329 13.09 26.77 21.78
N GLY A 330 13.09 25.50 22.20
CA GLY A 330 13.29 25.09 23.59
C GLY A 330 14.74 24.78 23.94
N THR A 331 15.46 24.05 23.07
CA THR A 331 16.79 23.51 23.39
C THR A 331 17.93 24.38 22.86
N ILE A 332 17.80 25.04 21.69
CA ILE A 332 18.91 25.80 21.08
C ILE A 332 18.87 27.28 21.51
N SER A 333 20.03 27.81 21.91
CA SER A 333 20.20 29.23 22.22
C SER A 333 20.27 30.09 20.94
N GLY A 334 19.71 31.29 20.99
CA GLY A 334 19.77 32.28 19.90
C GLY A 334 18.70 32.17 18.79
N VAL A 335 17.87 31.13 18.79
CA VAL A 335 16.81 30.92 17.78
C VAL A 335 15.56 31.73 18.12
N GLU A 336 15.08 32.58 17.21
CA GLU A 336 13.75 33.19 17.35
C GLU A 336 12.65 32.15 17.09
N PRO A 337 11.54 32.10 17.85
CA PRO A 337 10.45 31.13 17.62
C PRO A 337 9.84 31.21 16.21
N LYS A 338 9.91 32.37 15.53
CA LYS A 338 9.55 32.49 14.10
C LYS A 338 10.53 31.74 13.19
N GLY A 339 11.82 31.76 13.52
CA GLY A 339 12.87 31.00 12.87
C GLY A 339 12.71 29.49 13.04
N ALA A 340 12.32 29.04 14.24
CA ALA A 340 12.04 27.64 14.50
C ALA A 340 10.87 27.10 13.65
N LEU A 341 9.81 27.90 13.45
CA LEU A 341 8.70 27.54 12.56
C LEU A 341 9.12 27.55 11.08
N GLY A 342 9.83 28.58 10.64
CA GLY A 342 10.21 28.73 9.24
C GLY A 342 11.21 27.67 8.76
N TRP A 343 12.03 27.10 9.66
CA TRP A 343 12.98 26.00 9.38
C TRP A 343 12.32 24.76 8.75
N GLU A 344 11.08 24.41 9.13
CA GLU A 344 10.32 23.29 8.55
C GLU A 344 9.27 23.72 7.52
N LEU A 345 8.60 24.86 7.77
CA LEU A 345 7.49 25.29 6.93
C LEU A 345 7.97 25.80 5.56
N GLY A 346 9.18 26.37 5.49
CA GLY A 346 9.72 26.98 4.28
C GLY A 346 9.08 28.33 3.98
N GLY A 347 9.91 29.34 3.68
CA GLY A 347 9.44 30.69 3.41
C GLY A 347 8.49 30.77 2.20
N PHE A 348 7.33 31.39 2.41
CA PHE A 348 6.44 31.97 1.38
C PHE A 348 6.01 31.07 0.21
N SER A 349 5.16 30.07 0.48
CA SER A 349 4.27 29.48 -0.53
C SER A 349 2.80 29.64 -0.08
N PRO A 350 1.86 30.10 -0.94
CA PRO A 350 0.48 30.40 -0.52
C PRO A 350 -0.36 29.20 -0.06
N SER A 351 0.18 27.99 -0.14
CA SER A 351 -0.53 26.72 0.03
C SER A 351 -0.43 26.09 1.42
N GLY A 352 0.19 26.74 2.40
CA GLY A 352 0.09 26.41 3.84
C GLY A 352 0.59 25.04 4.31
N CYS A 353 1.24 24.24 3.45
CA CYS A 353 1.72 22.90 3.76
C CYS A 353 3.25 22.86 3.72
N GLY A 354 3.87 22.45 4.83
CA GLY A 354 5.31 22.57 5.06
C GLY A 354 6.18 21.76 4.11
N PHE A 355 7.46 22.14 4.01
CA PHE A 355 8.43 21.56 3.07
C PHE A 355 8.65 20.06 3.32
N THR A 356 8.69 19.63 4.58
CA THR A 356 8.81 18.22 5.00
C THR A 356 7.54 17.41 4.80
N ALA A 357 6.36 18.03 4.92
CA ALA A 357 5.08 17.40 4.59
C ALA A 357 4.97 17.12 3.08
N ARG A 358 5.38 18.08 2.23
CA ARG A 358 5.48 17.87 0.76
C ARG A 358 6.45 16.75 0.39
N LEU A 359 7.58 16.63 1.09
CA LEU A 359 8.55 15.54 0.89
C LEU A 359 7.93 14.17 1.18
N LEU A 360 7.29 14.00 2.33
CA LEU A 360 6.75 12.71 2.77
C LEU A 360 5.45 12.31 2.05
N ILE A 361 4.61 13.28 1.69
CA ILE A 361 3.45 13.06 0.81
C ILE A 361 3.91 12.74 -0.61
N GLY A 362 4.96 13.41 -1.12
CA GLY A 362 5.56 13.14 -2.42
C GLY A 362 6.16 11.73 -2.53
N VAL A 363 6.93 11.30 -1.52
CA VAL A 363 7.45 9.91 -1.44
C VAL A 363 6.30 8.91 -1.36
N GLY A 364 5.26 9.19 -0.58
CA GLY A 364 4.06 8.34 -0.51
C GLY A 364 3.33 8.21 -1.85
N LEU A 365 3.19 9.31 -2.60
CA LEU A 365 2.53 9.35 -3.91
C LEU A 365 3.34 8.65 -5.01
N ILE A 366 4.66 8.89 -5.08
CA ILE A 366 5.56 8.21 -6.03
C ILE A 366 5.55 6.69 -5.78
N MET A 367 5.36 6.27 -4.53
CA MET A 367 5.21 4.86 -4.13
C MET A 367 3.81 4.27 -4.33
N SER A 368 2.81 5.09 -4.69
CA SER A 368 1.41 4.68 -4.84
C SER A 368 0.92 4.74 -6.28
N SER A 369 1.81 4.78 -7.27
CA SER A 369 1.43 4.72 -8.68
C SER A 369 0.93 3.31 -9.03
N GLU A 370 -0.38 3.10 -8.93
CA GLU A 370 -1.04 1.93 -9.50
C GLU A 370 -0.80 1.88 -11.01
N VAL A 371 -0.46 0.70 -11.53
CA VAL A 371 -0.22 0.51 -12.97
C VAL A 371 -1.55 0.68 -13.73
N THR A 372 -1.64 1.77 -14.49
CA THR A 372 -2.79 2.07 -15.36
C THR A 372 -2.67 1.37 -16.70
N LEU A 373 -3.81 1.21 -17.39
CA LEU A 373 -3.84 0.69 -18.77
C LEU A 373 -2.93 1.48 -19.72
N SER A 374 -2.88 2.82 -19.58
CA SER A 374 -2.04 3.70 -20.37
C SER A 374 -0.53 3.51 -20.16
N VAL A 375 -0.08 3.10 -18.97
CA VAL A 375 1.33 2.76 -18.74
C VAL A 375 1.71 1.51 -19.53
N VAL A 376 0.89 0.47 -19.49
CA VAL A 376 1.18 -0.80 -20.17
C VAL A 376 1.03 -0.72 -21.70
N ASP A 377 0.14 0.12 -22.22
CA ASP A 377 0.10 0.44 -23.65
C ASP A 377 1.40 1.12 -24.13
N ASN A 378 1.99 2.01 -23.31
CA ASN A 378 3.30 2.60 -23.62
C ASN A 378 4.44 1.56 -23.51
N ASP A 379 4.48 0.74 -22.46
CA ASP A 379 5.47 -0.34 -22.32
C ASP A 379 5.43 -1.31 -23.51
N LEU A 380 4.23 -1.65 -24.00
CA LEU A 380 4.04 -2.51 -25.17
C LEU A 380 4.56 -1.85 -26.46
N LYS A 381 4.29 -0.56 -26.66
CA LYS A 381 4.84 0.22 -27.79
C LYS A 381 6.36 0.24 -27.77
N ASP A 382 6.96 0.46 -26.59
CA ASP A 382 8.41 0.45 -26.43
C ASP A 382 9.01 -0.93 -26.73
N VAL A 383 8.37 -2.03 -26.31
CA VAL A 383 8.80 -3.39 -26.67
C VAL A 383 8.74 -3.63 -28.18
N ILE A 384 7.65 -3.23 -28.85
CA ILE A 384 7.50 -3.35 -30.32
C ILE A 384 8.55 -2.51 -31.04
N GLN A 385 8.81 -1.29 -30.59
CA GLN A 385 9.84 -0.40 -31.14
C GLN A 385 11.24 -1.00 -31.00
N ASN A 386 11.59 -1.55 -29.82
CA ASN A 386 12.85 -2.25 -29.61
C ASN A 386 13.00 -3.46 -30.58
N PHE A 387 11.93 -4.24 -30.82
CA PHE A 387 11.96 -5.33 -31.80
C PHE A 387 12.22 -4.84 -33.23
N PHE A 388 11.55 -3.77 -33.66
CA PHE A 388 11.74 -3.19 -35.00
C PHE A 388 13.17 -2.68 -35.20
N GLU A 389 13.73 -2.00 -34.20
CA GLU A 389 15.12 -1.50 -34.22
C GLU A 389 16.16 -2.63 -34.25
N ILE A 390 15.90 -3.74 -33.53
CA ILE A 390 16.76 -4.94 -33.61
C ILE A 390 16.67 -5.55 -35.01
N GLN A 391 15.48 -5.68 -35.60
CA GLN A 391 15.31 -6.19 -36.95
C GLN A 391 16.05 -5.33 -37.99
N SER A 392 15.96 -4.00 -37.89
CA SER A 392 16.67 -3.10 -38.80
C SER A 392 18.20 -3.17 -38.61
N ALA A 393 18.69 -3.26 -37.37
CA ALA A 393 20.12 -3.41 -37.07
C ALA A 393 20.70 -4.76 -37.52
N VAL A 394 19.93 -5.85 -37.45
CA VAL A 394 20.31 -7.17 -37.98
C VAL A 394 20.35 -7.15 -39.52
N HIS A 395 19.37 -6.53 -40.17
CA HIS A 395 19.33 -6.46 -41.64
C HIS A 395 20.44 -5.54 -42.20
N GLY A 396 20.73 -4.43 -41.51
CA GLY A 396 21.80 -3.48 -41.83
C GLY A 396 23.14 -3.80 -41.14
N TYR A 397 23.47 -5.06 -40.90
CA TYR A 397 24.71 -5.43 -40.21
C TYR A 397 25.96 -5.18 -41.07
N LEU A 398 26.81 -4.24 -40.66
CA LEU A 398 28.02 -3.81 -41.38
C LEU A 398 29.34 -4.07 -40.63
N GLY A 399 29.31 -4.66 -39.43
CA GLY A 399 30.50 -5.14 -38.72
C GLY A 399 30.51 -4.88 -37.20
N PRO A 400 31.69 -4.61 -36.60
CA PRO A 400 31.85 -4.61 -35.14
C PRO A 400 31.09 -3.49 -34.42
N GLU A 401 30.90 -2.32 -35.04
CA GLU A 401 30.08 -1.25 -34.46
C GLU A 401 28.60 -1.65 -34.36
N THR A 402 28.04 -2.25 -35.42
CA THR A 402 26.67 -2.77 -35.41
C THR A 402 26.47 -3.91 -34.41
N GLN A 403 27.52 -4.68 -34.10
CA GLN A 403 27.47 -5.71 -33.06
C GLN A 403 27.28 -5.11 -31.65
N HIS A 404 27.96 -3.99 -31.33
CA HIS A 404 27.81 -3.32 -30.03
C HIS A 404 26.43 -2.66 -29.89
N GLU A 405 25.90 -2.08 -30.97
CA GLU A 405 24.54 -1.52 -30.99
C GLU A 405 23.49 -2.62 -30.76
N LEU A 406 23.58 -3.73 -31.48
CA LEU A 406 22.67 -4.86 -31.36
C LEU A 406 22.65 -5.43 -29.93
N VAL A 407 23.82 -5.57 -29.29
CA VAL A 407 23.91 -6.00 -27.86
C VAL A 407 23.27 -4.97 -26.92
N ARG A 408 23.38 -3.66 -27.20
CA ARG A 408 22.71 -2.62 -26.40
C ARG A 408 21.19 -2.70 -26.56
N LYS A 409 20.68 -2.83 -27.79
CA LYS A 409 19.24 -2.96 -28.08
C LYS A 409 18.66 -4.24 -27.48
N LEU A 410 19.37 -5.37 -27.52
CA LEU A 410 18.94 -6.62 -26.91
C LEU A 410 18.86 -6.53 -25.37
N LYS A 411 19.78 -5.78 -24.72
CA LYS A 411 19.67 -5.45 -23.28
C LYS A 411 18.47 -4.54 -23.00
N SER A 412 18.23 -3.52 -23.83
CA SER A 412 17.06 -2.63 -23.74
C SER A 412 15.76 -3.43 -23.81
N LEU A 413 15.60 -4.28 -24.83
CA LEU A 413 14.47 -5.19 -24.99
C LEU A 413 14.28 -6.11 -23.77
N THR A 414 15.37 -6.65 -23.21
CA THR A 414 15.31 -7.53 -22.02
C THR A 414 14.76 -6.78 -20.80
N ILE A 415 15.14 -5.51 -20.63
CA ILE A 415 14.64 -4.66 -19.54
C ILE A 415 13.16 -4.33 -19.79
N SER A 416 12.78 -3.91 -21.00
CA SER A 416 11.39 -3.57 -21.36
C SER A 416 10.43 -4.76 -21.25
N LEU A 417 10.86 -5.97 -21.65
CA LEU A 417 10.09 -7.20 -21.44
C LEU A 417 9.94 -7.55 -19.95
N LYS A 418 10.97 -7.28 -19.14
CA LYS A 418 10.88 -7.49 -17.69
C LYS A 418 9.90 -6.50 -17.06
N THR A 419 9.99 -5.20 -17.36
CA THR A 419 9.06 -4.20 -16.81
C THR A 419 7.63 -4.49 -17.25
N LEU A 420 7.40 -4.83 -18.52
CA LEU A 420 6.08 -5.24 -19.01
C LEU A 420 5.55 -6.48 -18.28
N SER A 421 6.39 -7.49 -18.01
CA SER A 421 6.01 -8.66 -17.21
C SER A 421 5.65 -8.27 -15.78
N ASP A 422 6.51 -7.50 -15.10
CA ASP A 422 6.29 -7.06 -13.71
C ASP A 422 5.02 -6.18 -13.58
N HIS A 423 4.68 -5.41 -14.62
CA HIS A 423 3.47 -4.58 -14.70
C HIS A 423 2.18 -5.36 -15.06
N THR A 424 2.29 -6.53 -15.68
CA THR A 424 1.13 -7.34 -16.14
C THR A 424 0.86 -8.58 -15.30
N THR A 425 1.77 -8.98 -14.40
CA THR A 425 1.55 -10.09 -13.47
C THR A 425 0.47 -9.77 -12.44
N LEU A 426 -0.76 -10.20 -12.72
CA LEU A 426 -1.87 -10.18 -11.75
C LEU A 426 -1.61 -11.22 -10.65
N ASP A 427 -1.48 -10.75 -9.41
CA ASP A 427 -1.30 -11.60 -8.24
C ASP A 427 -2.54 -12.52 -8.07
N PRO A 428 -2.40 -13.86 -8.08
CA PRO A 428 -3.55 -14.78 -8.16
C PRO A 428 -4.56 -14.66 -7.01
N ALA A 429 -4.21 -13.99 -5.90
CA ALA A 429 -5.14 -13.66 -4.83
C ALA A 429 -6.26 -12.66 -5.25
N HIS A 430 -6.12 -11.96 -6.38
CA HIS A 430 -7.11 -11.01 -6.87
C HIS A 430 -8.03 -11.55 -7.98
N ALA A 431 -7.66 -12.67 -8.63
CA ALA A 431 -8.47 -13.29 -9.69
C ALA A 431 -9.86 -13.73 -9.19
N ASP A 432 -9.92 -14.30 -7.99
CA ASP A 432 -11.19 -14.75 -7.36
C ASP A 432 -12.14 -13.59 -7.04
N ALA A 433 -11.61 -12.39 -6.74
CA ALA A 433 -12.41 -11.25 -6.30
C ALA A 433 -13.19 -10.58 -7.45
N ALA A 434 -12.59 -10.50 -8.64
CA ALA A 434 -13.20 -9.87 -9.80
C ALA A 434 -14.37 -10.69 -10.39
N SER A 435 -14.39 -12.01 -10.18
CA SER A 435 -15.49 -12.90 -10.60
C SER A 435 -16.83 -12.67 -9.87
N LYS A 436 -16.86 -11.83 -8.82
CA LYS A 436 -17.99 -11.69 -7.88
C LYS A 436 -18.52 -10.26 -7.68
N GLN A 437 -18.08 -9.28 -8.48
CA GLN A 437 -18.67 -7.94 -8.42
C GLN A 437 -19.97 -7.85 -9.24
N PRO A 438 -21.13 -7.52 -8.62
CA PRO A 438 -22.29 -7.08 -9.38
C PRO A 438 -22.01 -5.69 -9.96
N ASN A 439 -22.35 -5.49 -11.24
CA ASN A 439 -22.14 -4.23 -11.99
C ASN A 439 -22.62 -3.00 -11.19
N SER A 440 -21.68 -2.22 -10.67
CA SER A 440 -21.97 -0.88 -10.14
C SER A 440 -22.12 0.10 -11.30
N ASN A 441 -23.27 0.81 -11.31
CA ASN A 441 -23.79 1.71 -12.35
C ASN A 441 -22.78 2.38 -13.31
N PRO A 442 -23.07 2.43 -14.63
CA PRO A 442 -22.27 3.13 -15.62
C PRO A 442 -22.49 4.65 -15.54
N ALA A 443 -21.77 5.32 -14.64
CA ALA A 443 -21.90 6.76 -14.43
C ALA A 443 -20.57 7.44 -14.05
N LEU A 444 -19.56 7.28 -14.92
CA LEU A 444 -18.46 8.21 -15.22
C LEU A 444 -17.43 7.46 -16.09
N PRO A 445 -16.97 7.98 -17.24
CA PRO A 445 -15.83 7.40 -17.94
C PRO A 445 -14.57 7.66 -17.10
N GLN A 446 -14.08 6.62 -16.41
CA GLN A 446 -12.70 6.65 -15.91
C GLN A 446 -11.79 6.52 -17.12
N THR A 447 -11.05 7.58 -17.44
CA THR A 447 -10.26 7.67 -18.68
C THR A 447 -9.16 6.62 -18.76
N ASP A 448 -8.60 6.23 -17.60
CA ASP A 448 -7.62 5.17 -17.44
C ASP A 448 -7.98 4.30 -16.22
N PRO A 449 -8.54 3.10 -16.40
CA PRO A 449 -8.74 2.15 -15.30
C PRO A 449 -7.42 1.45 -14.92
N PRO A 450 -7.24 1.04 -13.65
CA PRO A 450 -6.10 0.22 -13.23
C PRO A 450 -6.27 -1.23 -13.73
N LEU A 451 -5.18 -1.86 -14.17
CA LEU A 451 -5.24 -3.13 -14.92
C LEU A 451 -5.98 -4.26 -14.20
N HIS A 452 -5.86 -4.36 -12.88
CA HIS A 452 -6.48 -5.42 -12.09
C HIS A 452 -8.03 -5.41 -12.10
N THR A 453 -8.65 -4.32 -12.59
CA THR A 453 -10.11 -4.20 -12.74
C THR A 453 -10.60 -4.75 -14.09
N ILE A 454 -9.71 -4.98 -15.05
CA ILE A 454 -10.05 -5.42 -16.41
C ILE A 454 -10.08 -6.95 -16.46
N GLN A 455 -11.27 -7.53 -16.66
CA GLN A 455 -11.42 -8.94 -17.00
C GLN A 455 -11.68 -9.09 -18.51
N LEU A 456 -10.96 -10.02 -19.14
CA LEU A 456 -11.12 -10.36 -20.56
C LEU A 456 -11.78 -11.75 -20.67
N PRO A 457 -12.93 -11.88 -21.37
CA PRO A 457 -13.47 -13.18 -21.76
C PRO A 457 -12.46 -13.95 -22.62
N PRO A 458 -12.30 -15.27 -22.43
CA PRO A 458 -11.32 -16.06 -23.17
C PRO A 458 -11.59 -16.07 -24.68
N GLU A 459 -12.84 -15.91 -25.11
CA GLU A 459 -13.20 -15.85 -26.53
C GLU A 459 -12.58 -14.63 -27.25
N ILE A 460 -12.24 -13.56 -26.53
CA ILE A 460 -11.55 -12.40 -27.12
C ILE A 460 -10.10 -12.77 -27.49
N ILE A 461 -9.46 -13.69 -26.75
CA ILE A 461 -8.11 -14.17 -27.06
C ILE A 461 -8.12 -14.93 -28.39
N ASP A 462 -9.11 -15.82 -28.60
CA ASP A 462 -9.28 -16.55 -29.87
C ASP A 462 -9.45 -15.59 -31.07
N TYR A 463 -10.10 -14.44 -30.89
CA TYR A 463 -10.23 -13.41 -31.92
C TYR A 463 -8.87 -12.78 -32.27
N VAL A 464 -8.05 -12.44 -31.27
CA VAL A 464 -6.71 -11.85 -31.45
C VAL A 464 -5.77 -12.87 -32.11
N ASP A 465 -5.76 -14.12 -31.65
CA ASP A 465 -4.95 -15.20 -32.21
C ASP A 465 -5.35 -15.52 -33.67
N ALA A 466 -6.64 -15.40 -34.01
CA ALA A 466 -7.13 -15.51 -35.38
C ALA A 466 -6.96 -14.24 -36.23
N ALA A 467 -6.28 -13.20 -35.72
CA ALA A 467 -6.12 -11.87 -36.33
C ALA A 467 -7.45 -11.20 -36.76
N ARG A 468 -8.54 -11.47 -36.03
CA ARG A 468 -9.88 -10.89 -36.23
C ARG A 468 -10.07 -9.71 -35.27
N ASN A 469 -10.69 -8.62 -35.74
CA ASN A 469 -10.95 -7.48 -34.87
C ASN A 469 -11.87 -7.87 -33.67
N PRO A 470 -11.43 -7.72 -32.40
CA PRO A 470 -12.25 -8.02 -31.23
C PRO A 470 -13.50 -7.13 -31.07
N ASP A 471 -13.57 -5.96 -31.72
CA ASP A 471 -14.80 -5.15 -31.78
C ASP A 471 -15.98 -5.91 -32.42
N ILE A 472 -15.68 -6.94 -33.22
CA ILE A 472 -16.72 -7.77 -33.83
C ILE A 472 -17.34 -8.69 -32.77
N TYR A 473 -16.57 -9.19 -31.79
CA TYR A 473 -17.11 -9.97 -30.67
C TYR A 473 -18.06 -9.12 -29.82
N THR A 474 -17.68 -7.87 -29.49
CA THR A 474 -18.53 -6.99 -28.68
C THR A 474 -19.83 -6.64 -29.41
N ARG A 475 -19.78 -6.41 -30.72
CA ARG A 475 -20.96 -6.24 -31.57
C ARG A 475 -21.84 -7.50 -31.61
N GLU A 476 -21.26 -8.67 -31.90
CA GLU A 476 -21.98 -9.95 -31.94
C GLU A 476 -22.65 -10.27 -30.59
N PHE A 477 -21.98 -9.95 -29.47
CA PHE A 477 -22.52 -10.12 -28.12
C PHE A 477 -23.73 -9.21 -27.86
N VAL A 478 -23.65 -7.91 -28.22
CA VAL A 478 -24.78 -6.98 -28.09
C VAL A 478 -25.97 -7.40 -28.96
N GLU A 479 -25.71 -7.83 -30.20
CA GLU A 479 -26.73 -8.36 -31.11
C GLU A 479 -27.39 -9.64 -30.55
N LEU A 480 -26.60 -10.54 -29.95
CA LEU A 480 -27.08 -11.76 -29.30
C LEU A 480 -27.93 -11.45 -28.07
N VAL A 481 -27.50 -10.53 -27.20
CA VAL A 481 -28.26 -10.10 -26.01
C VAL A 481 -29.58 -9.44 -26.43
N GLN A 482 -29.55 -8.56 -27.44
CA GLN A 482 -30.77 -7.93 -27.97
C GLN A 482 -31.75 -8.98 -28.52
N LYS A 483 -31.27 -9.89 -29.37
CA LYS A 483 -32.06 -10.96 -29.98
C LYS A 483 -32.63 -11.92 -28.93
N GLY A 484 -31.82 -12.30 -27.94
CA GLY A 484 -32.23 -13.16 -26.83
C GLY A 484 -33.30 -12.52 -25.95
N ASN A 485 -33.16 -11.22 -25.64
CA ASN A 485 -34.16 -10.48 -24.88
C ASN A 485 -35.50 -10.37 -25.65
N GLN A 486 -35.45 -10.13 -26.97
CA GLN A 486 -36.63 -10.12 -27.82
C GLN A 486 -37.32 -11.50 -27.91
N ASP A 487 -36.56 -12.59 -28.07
CA ASP A 487 -37.09 -13.96 -28.09
C ASP A 487 -37.72 -14.35 -26.74
N LEU A 488 -37.07 -14.04 -25.62
CA LEU A 488 -37.61 -14.28 -24.28
C LEU A 488 -38.89 -13.47 -24.03
N LYS A 489 -38.92 -12.19 -24.45
CA LYS A 489 -40.12 -11.35 -24.37
C LYS A 489 -41.26 -11.93 -25.22
N GLY A 490 -41.00 -12.29 -26.47
CA GLY A 490 -42.01 -12.87 -27.37
C GLY A 490 -42.56 -14.20 -26.86
N LYS A 491 -41.71 -15.05 -26.26
CA LYS A 491 -42.14 -16.28 -25.57
C LYS A 491 -43.03 -15.97 -24.36
N ALA A 492 -42.66 -15.01 -23.52
CA ALA A 492 -43.46 -14.61 -22.37
C ALA A 492 -44.84 -14.06 -22.79
N GLU A 493 -44.91 -13.25 -23.84
CA GLU A 493 -46.15 -12.74 -24.42
C GLU A 493 -47.01 -13.87 -25.03
N ALA A 494 -46.40 -14.81 -25.75
CA ALA A 494 -47.10 -15.99 -26.28
C ALA A 494 -47.66 -16.90 -25.17
N PHE A 495 -46.90 -17.16 -24.11
CA PHE A 495 -47.39 -17.92 -22.96
C PHE A 495 -48.48 -17.18 -22.18
N SER A 496 -48.40 -15.85 -22.08
CA SER A 496 -49.48 -15.03 -21.51
C SER A 496 -50.77 -15.16 -22.33
N SER A 497 -50.69 -15.00 -23.65
CA SER A 497 -51.83 -15.14 -24.56
C SER A 497 -52.45 -16.56 -24.51
N PHE A 498 -51.60 -17.59 -24.44
CA PHE A 498 -52.05 -18.97 -24.27
C PHE A 498 -52.75 -19.20 -22.92
N ARG A 499 -52.19 -18.69 -21.81
CA ARG A 499 -52.83 -18.73 -20.48
C ARG A 499 -54.21 -18.08 -20.52
N ASP A 500 -54.32 -16.89 -21.09
CA ASP A 500 -55.55 -16.11 -21.06
C ASP A 500 -56.64 -16.74 -21.95
N THR A 501 -56.26 -17.31 -23.09
CA THR A 501 -57.15 -18.08 -23.97
C THR A 501 -57.61 -19.38 -23.30
N LEU A 502 -56.68 -20.17 -22.73
CA LEU A 502 -57.01 -21.41 -22.03
C LEU A 502 -57.91 -21.16 -20.82
N ALA A 503 -57.64 -20.10 -20.05
CA ALA A 503 -58.48 -19.70 -18.92
C ALA A 503 -59.91 -19.33 -19.35
N ARG A 504 -60.07 -18.69 -20.51
CA ARG A 504 -61.39 -18.34 -21.06
C ARG A 504 -62.19 -19.59 -21.46
N GLU A 505 -61.56 -20.52 -22.18
CA GLU A 505 -62.21 -21.78 -22.58
C GLU A 505 -62.49 -22.71 -21.38
N MET A 506 -61.62 -22.73 -20.37
CA MET A 506 -61.91 -23.45 -19.12
C MET A 506 -63.07 -22.81 -18.34
N ALA A 507 -63.16 -21.48 -18.32
CA ALA A 507 -64.23 -20.75 -17.64
C ALA A 507 -65.59 -20.87 -18.37
N SER A 508 -65.60 -21.07 -19.69
CA SER A 508 -66.82 -21.33 -20.47
C SER A 508 -67.27 -22.79 -20.38
N ALA A 509 -66.34 -23.74 -20.49
CA ALA A 509 -66.67 -25.17 -20.47
C ALA A 509 -66.95 -25.74 -19.06
N MET A 510 -66.33 -25.17 -18.01
CA MET A 510 -66.41 -25.68 -16.64
C MET A 510 -66.74 -24.55 -15.63
N PRO A 511 -67.98 -24.04 -15.60
CA PRO A 511 -68.37 -22.88 -14.80
C PRO A 511 -68.15 -23.06 -13.28
N GLU A 512 -68.18 -24.30 -12.77
CA GLU A 512 -67.87 -24.64 -11.38
C GLU A 512 -66.43 -24.24 -10.98
N CYS A 513 -65.48 -24.41 -11.90
CA CYS A 513 -64.06 -24.12 -11.68
C CYS A 513 -63.70 -22.65 -11.92
N LYS A 514 -64.60 -21.82 -12.47
CA LYS A 514 -64.32 -20.43 -12.91
C LYS A 514 -63.67 -19.56 -11.82
N LYS A 515 -64.08 -19.72 -10.55
CA LYS A 515 -63.50 -18.97 -9.42
C LYS A 515 -62.01 -19.29 -9.18
N GLU A 516 -61.62 -20.56 -9.33
CA GLU A 516 -60.23 -20.97 -9.15
C GLU A 516 -59.37 -20.62 -10.39
N VAL A 517 -59.93 -20.71 -11.60
CA VAL A 517 -59.27 -20.22 -12.83
C VAL A 517 -58.94 -18.72 -12.71
N ILE A 518 -59.89 -17.89 -12.27
CA ILE A 518 -59.68 -16.45 -12.01
C ILE A 518 -58.60 -16.22 -10.95
N ARG A 519 -58.54 -17.04 -9.88
CA ARG A 519 -57.48 -16.96 -8.86
C ARG A 519 -56.10 -17.24 -9.46
N VAL A 520 -55.98 -18.29 -10.28
CA VAL A 520 -54.69 -18.68 -10.92
C VAL A 520 -54.22 -17.61 -11.91
N VAL A 521 -55.12 -17.04 -12.72
CA VAL A 521 -54.77 -15.96 -13.67
C VAL A 521 -54.28 -14.72 -12.93
N LYS A 522 -54.96 -14.28 -11.87
CA LYS A 522 -54.48 -13.17 -11.02
C LYS A 522 -53.13 -13.47 -10.35
N ALA A 523 -52.95 -14.69 -9.84
CA ALA A 523 -51.70 -15.11 -9.20
C ALA A 523 -50.51 -15.19 -10.18
N THR A 524 -50.77 -15.38 -11.47
CA THR A 524 -49.76 -15.41 -12.55
C THR A 524 -49.66 -14.08 -13.31
N GLY A 525 -50.22 -12.99 -12.77
CA GLY A 525 -50.10 -11.64 -13.32
C GLY A 525 -50.93 -11.36 -14.57
N GLY A 526 -51.94 -12.18 -14.88
CA GLY A 526 -52.87 -11.96 -16.00
C GLY A 526 -54.07 -11.09 -15.62
N ASP A 527 -54.65 -10.42 -16.62
CA ASP A 527 -55.86 -9.61 -16.42
C ASP A 527 -57.12 -10.49 -16.40
N ALA A 528 -57.66 -10.69 -15.21
CA ALA A 528 -58.87 -11.47 -15.00
C ALA A 528 -60.18 -10.69 -15.27
N GLN A 529 -60.13 -9.46 -15.80
CA GLN A 529 -61.34 -8.74 -16.23
C GLN A 529 -61.95 -9.30 -17.54
N GLN A 530 -61.19 -10.11 -18.28
CA GLN A 530 -61.60 -10.67 -19.59
C GLN A 530 -62.11 -12.13 -19.51
N LEU A 531 -62.53 -12.59 -18.33
CA LEU A 531 -62.92 -13.98 -18.00
C LEU A 531 -64.34 -14.13 -17.46
#